data_AF-A0A838QZ89-F1
#
_entry.id   AF-A0A838QZ89-F1
#
_cell.length_a   1.000
_cell.length_b   1.000
_cell.length_c   1.000
_cell.angle_alpha   90.00
_cell.angle_beta   90.00
_cell.angle_gamma   90.00
#
_symmetry.space_group_name_H-M   'P 1'
#
loop_
_entity.id
_entity.type
_entity.pdbx_description
1 polymer ?
#
loop_
_entity_poly.entity_id
_entity_poly.type
_entity_poly.pdbx_seq_one_letter_code
_entity_poly.pdbx_strand_id
1 'polypeptide(L)'
;MSYETRRGQKYYYRGRRAGGRVVKTYLGRGPAAKQAAAEVAQRNLERLDQRRRELAWDNRLSILLDGLEQFWTASERALRIALLAHNYHRRRGEWRRRRASGA
;
A
#
# COMPACT_ATOMS: atom_id res chain seq x y z
N MET A 1 -16.36 1.14 18.62
CA MET A 1 -17.21 1.68 19.71
C MET A 1 -18.53 2.10 19.09
N SER A 2 -19.64 2.06 19.82
CA SER A 2 -20.96 2.41 19.26
C SER A 2 -21.92 2.90 20.36
N TYR A 3 -23.05 3.46 19.95
CA TYR A 3 -24.15 3.81 20.84
C TYR A 3 -25.16 2.65 20.96
N GLU A 4 -25.73 2.48 22.14
CA GLU A 4 -26.81 1.53 22.42
C GLU A 4 -27.91 2.25 23.20
N THR A 5 -29.17 2.15 22.76
CA THR A 5 -30.31 2.69 23.50
C THR A 5 -30.86 1.62 24.45
N ARG A 6 -30.92 1.92 25.75
CA ARG A 6 -31.52 1.04 26.76
C ARG A 6 -32.44 1.86 27.67
N ARG A 7 -33.68 1.40 27.88
CA ARG A 7 -34.71 2.07 28.71
C ARG A 7 -34.83 3.58 28.40
N GLY A 8 -34.88 3.93 27.12
CA GLY A 8 -34.99 5.33 26.64
C GLY A 8 -33.69 6.16 26.73
N GLN A 9 -32.57 5.59 27.20
CA GLN A 9 -31.31 6.28 27.39
C GLN A 9 -30.24 5.78 26.41
N LYS A 10 -29.48 6.69 25.78
CA LYS A 10 -28.36 6.33 24.90
C LYS A 10 -27.08 6.18 25.72
N TYR A 11 -26.42 5.03 25.58
CA TYR A 11 -25.13 4.74 26.19
C TYR A 11 -24.07 4.56 25.13
N TYR A 12 -22.92 5.20 25.33
CA TYR A 12 -21.75 4.92 24.50
C TYR A 12 -20.99 3.74 25.09
N TYR A 13 -20.61 2.77 24.27
CA TYR A 13 -19.90 1.59 24.75
C TYR A 13 -18.68 1.24 23.89
N ARG A 14 -17.69 0.68 24.57
CA ARG A 14 -16.52 0.02 23.97
C ARG A 14 -16.73 -1.48 24.02
N GLY A 15 -16.85 -2.11 22.85
CA GLY A 15 -16.79 -3.57 22.73
C GLY A 15 -15.34 -4.05 22.71
N ARG A 16 -15.02 -5.08 23.49
CA ARG A 16 -13.75 -5.83 23.42
C ARG A 16 -14.06 -7.32 23.32
N ARG A 17 -13.37 -8.06 22.44
CA ARG A 17 -13.43 -9.53 22.45
C ARG A 17 -12.53 -10.06 23.57
N ALA A 18 -13.10 -10.90 24.42
CA ALA A 18 -12.40 -11.62 25.49
C ALA A 18 -12.96 -13.06 25.55
N GLY A 19 -12.09 -14.07 25.40
CA GLY A 19 -12.49 -15.48 25.46
C GLY A 19 -13.60 -15.87 24.49
N GLY A 20 -13.55 -15.39 23.24
CA GLY A 20 -14.56 -15.71 22.20
C GLY A 20 -15.88 -14.95 22.30
N ARG A 21 -16.12 -14.18 23.38
CA ARG A 21 -17.32 -13.35 23.56
C ARG A 21 -17.01 -11.86 23.41
N VAL A 22 -17.98 -11.07 22.95
CA VAL A 22 -17.88 -9.60 22.90
C VAL A 22 -18.38 -9.03 24.22
N VAL A 23 -17.49 -8.43 25.01
CA VAL A 23 -17.80 -7.73 26.26
C VAL A 23 -17.98 -6.24 25.97
N LYS A 24 -19.10 -5.65 26.39
CA LYS A 24 -19.38 -4.22 26.25
C LYS A 24 -19.06 -3.48 27.55
N THR A 25 -18.12 -2.56 27.51
CA THR A 25 -17.87 -1.60 28.59
C THR A 25 -18.63 -0.31 28.28
N TYR A 26 -19.63 0.03 29.09
CA TYR A 26 -20.39 1.26 28.94
C TYR A 26 -19.58 2.44 29.49
N LEU A 27 -19.25 3.39 28.63
CA LEU A 27 -18.48 4.60 28.95
C LEU A 27 -19.38 5.72 29.51
N GLY A 28 -20.59 5.37 29.97
CA GLY A 28 -21.56 6.29 30.54
C GLY A 28 -22.55 6.89 29.53
N ARG A 29 -23.14 8.01 29.95
CA ARG A 29 -24.24 8.76 29.29
C ARG A 29 -23.96 10.27 29.41
N GLY A 30 -24.60 11.09 28.58
CA GLY A 30 -24.46 12.56 28.66
C GLY A 30 -23.16 13.12 28.05
N PRO A 31 -22.68 14.30 28.50
CA PRO A 31 -21.54 15.01 27.91
C PRO A 31 -20.25 14.18 27.77
N ALA A 32 -19.91 13.35 28.76
CA ALA A 32 -18.72 12.50 28.73
C ALA A 32 -18.77 11.43 27.60
N ALA A 33 -19.96 10.87 27.34
CA ALA A 33 -20.16 9.93 26.24
C ALA A 33 -20.01 10.63 24.86
N LYS A 34 -20.45 11.89 24.75
CA LYS A 34 -20.26 12.70 23.54
C LYS A 34 -18.78 13.01 23.30
N GLN A 35 -18.04 13.36 24.35
CA GLN A 35 -16.58 13.59 24.26
C GLN A 35 -15.84 12.33 23.81
N ALA A 36 -16.11 11.18 24.43
CA ALA A 36 -15.50 9.91 24.04
C ALA A 36 -15.80 9.54 22.58
N ALA A 37 -17.03 9.80 22.10
CA ALA A 37 -17.39 9.58 20.71
C ALA A 37 -16.67 10.54 19.75
N ALA A 38 -16.52 11.81 20.13
CA ALA A 38 -15.79 12.82 19.36
C ALA A 38 -14.31 12.44 19.21
N GLU A 39 -13.65 12.02 20.30
CA GLU A 39 -12.27 11.55 20.24
C GLU A 39 -12.09 10.35 19.31
N VAL A 40 -13.02 9.39 19.34
CA VAL A 40 -12.97 8.22 18.46
C VAL A 40 -13.19 8.62 17.00
N ALA A 41 -14.12 9.54 16.74
CA ALA A 41 -14.33 10.06 15.40
C ALA A 41 -13.08 10.76 14.88
N GLN A 42 -12.43 11.58 15.71
CA GLN A 42 -11.19 12.27 15.35
C GLN A 42 -10.04 11.29 15.05
N ARG A 43 -9.81 10.29 15.91
CA ARG A 43 -8.81 9.24 15.64
C ARG A 43 -9.11 8.45 14.37
N ASN A 44 -10.39 8.23 14.04
CA ASN A 44 -10.76 7.56 12.80
C ASN A 44 -10.47 8.44 11.58
N LEU A 45 -10.74 9.74 11.66
CA LEU A 45 -10.41 10.70 10.60
C LEU A 45 -8.89 10.77 10.38
N GLU A 46 -8.10 10.85 11.45
CA GLU A 46 -6.63 10.83 11.39
C GLU A 46 -6.11 9.55 10.71
N ARG A 47 -6.66 8.38 11.06
CA ARG A 47 -6.30 7.11 10.42
C ARG A 47 -6.69 7.04 8.96
N LEU A 48 -7.86 7.57 8.61
CA LEU A 48 -8.30 7.62 7.21
C LEU A 48 -7.39 8.54 6.39
N ASP A 49 -7.01 9.69 6.94
CA ASP A 49 -6.11 10.62 6.28
C ASP A 49 -4.71 10.01 6.12
N GLN A 50 -4.17 9.37 7.16
CA GLN A 50 -2.90 8.65 7.09
C GLN A 50 -2.93 7.56 6.01
N ARG A 51 -3.97 6.72 5.98
CA ARG A 51 -4.14 5.70 4.94
C ARG A 51 -4.23 6.28 3.53
N ARG A 52 -4.91 7.43 3.37
CA ARG A 52 -5.00 8.12 2.08
C ARG A 52 -3.63 8.60 1.62
N ARG A 53 -2.82 9.15 2.54
CA ARG A 53 -1.44 9.56 2.24
C ARG A 53 -0.58 8.37 1.85
N GLU A 54 -0.64 7.27 2.61
CA GLU A 54 0.08 6.03 2.30
C GLU A 54 -0.29 5.49 0.92
N LEU A 55 -1.58 5.35 0.62
CA LEU A 55 -2.06 4.91 -0.69
C LEU A 55 -1.62 5.85 -1.84
N ALA A 56 -1.63 7.16 -1.60
CA ALA A 56 -1.18 8.13 -2.60
C ALA A 56 0.33 8.01 -2.87
N TRP A 57 1.13 7.78 -1.82
CA TRP A 57 2.56 7.52 -1.95
C TRP A 57 2.85 6.21 -2.69
N ASP A 58 2.16 5.13 -2.32
CA ASP A 58 2.31 3.82 -2.95
C ASP A 58 1.95 3.87 -4.45
N ASN A 59 0.83 4.52 -4.79
CA ASN A 59 0.42 4.70 -6.18
C ASN A 59 1.45 5.49 -6.98
N ARG A 60 1.99 6.58 -6.41
CA ARG A 60 3.02 7.38 -7.08
C ARG A 60 4.30 6.59 -7.31
N LEU A 61 4.71 5.79 -6.33
CA LEU A 61 5.89 4.93 -6.45
C LEU A 61 5.67 3.84 -7.50
N SER A 62 4.50 3.19 -7.51
CA SER A 62 4.17 2.17 -8.50
C SER A 62 4.27 2.70 -9.93
N ILE A 63 3.69 3.87 -10.21
CA ILE A 63 3.75 4.47 -11.56
C ILE A 63 5.19 4.73 -12.00
N LEU A 64 6.05 5.20 -11.08
CA LEU A 64 7.46 5.45 -11.38
C LEU A 64 8.23 4.15 -11.65
N LEU A 65 7.99 3.12 -10.84
CA LEU A 65 8.62 1.81 -11.02
C LEU A 65 8.18 1.14 -12.32
N ASP A 66 6.89 1.21 -12.65
CA ASP A 66 6.37 0.68 -13.92
C ASP A 66 6.99 1.38 -15.13
N GLY A 67 7.15 2.71 -15.04
CA GLY A 67 7.83 3.49 -16.09
C GLY A 67 9.31 3.13 -16.23
N LEU A 68 10.02 2.92 -15.12
CA LEU A 68 11.42 2.49 -15.12
C LEU A 68 11.59 1.09 -15.72
N GLU A 69 10.70 0.15 -15.38
CA GLU A 69 10.73 -1.21 -15.91
C GLU A 69 10.50 -1.23 -17.43
N GLN A 70 9.54 -0.43 -17.91
CA GLN A 70 9.28 -0.27 -19.35
C GLN A 70 10.49 0.34 -20.06
N PHE A 71 11.09 1.39 -19.49
CA PHE A 71 12.29 2.02 -20.05
C PHE A 71 13.48 1.04 -20.08
N TRP A 72 13.69 0.30 -19.00
CA TRP A 72 14.75 -0.70 -18.89
C TRP A 72 14.57 -1.79 -19.96
N THR A 73 13.37 -2.35 -20.06
CA THR A 73 13.03 -3.39 -21.05
C THR A 73 13.25 -2.89 -22.48
N ALA A 74 12.79 -1.66 -22.79
CA ALA A 74 12.98 -1.06 -24.10
C ALA A 74 14.47 -0.84 -24.42
N SER A 75 15.23 -0.33 -23.44
CA SER A 75 16.67 -0.06 -23.56
C SER A 75 17.48 -1.35 -23.74
N GLU A 76 17.19 -2.40 -22.97
CA GLU A 76 17.83 -3.72 -23.11
C GLU A 76 17.57 -4.29 -24.52
N ARG A 77 16.33 -4.18 -24.99
CA ARG A 77 15.96 -4.64 -26.34
C ARG A 77 16.70 -3.86 -27.43
N ALA A 78 16.75 -2.54 -27.34
CA ALA A 78 17.48 -1.70 -28.29
C ALA A 78 18.97 -2.03 -28.32
N LEU A 79 19.60 -2.13 -27.13
CA LEU A 79 21.00 -2.52 -26.99
C LEU A 79 21.27 -3.90 -27.60
N ARG A 80 20.40 -4.87 -27.33
CA ARG A 80 20.50 -6.22 -27.89
C ARG A 80 20.45 -6.22 -29.42
N ILE A 81 19.53 -5.47 -30.00
CA ILE A 81 19.41 -5.32 -31.47
C ILE A 81 20.69 -4.72 -32.05
N ALA A 82 21.19 -3.63 -31.46
CA ALA A 82 22.43 -2.98 -31.90
C ALA A 82 23.63 -3.93 -31.84
N LEU A 83 23.81 -4.65 -30.73
CA LEU A 83 24.90 -5.60 -30.55
C LEU A 83 24.85 -6.74 -31.58
N LEU A 84 23.67 -7.29 -31.82
CA LEU A 84 23.47 -8.31 -32.85
C LEU A 84 23.80 -7.78 -34.26
N ALA A 85 23.36 -6.56 -34.59
CA ALA A 85 23.68 -5.91 -35.88
C ALA A 85 25.20 -5.70 -36.07
N HIS A 86 25.94 -5.48 -34.98
CA HIS A 86 27.40 -5.36 -34.99
C HIS A 86 28.15 -6.69 -34.79
N ASN A 87 27.49 -7.81 -35.04
CA ASN A 87 28.07 -9.16 -35.01
C ASN A 87 28.56 -9.60 -33.62
N TYR A 88 27.94 -9.09 -32.55
CA TYR A 88 28.12 -9.61 -31.19
C TYR A 88 27.16 -10.76 -30.91
N HIS A 89 27.52 -11.63 -29.97
CA HIS A 89 26.67 -12.70 -29.46
C HIS A 89 26.85 -12.81 -27.94
N ARG A 90 25.85 -13.37 -27.26
CA ARG A 90 25.92 -13.60 -25.81
C ARG A 90 26.51 -14.98 -25.52
N ARG A 91 27.58 -15.05 -24.72
CA ARG A 91 28.22 -16.29 -24.27
C ARG A 91 28.44 -16.21 -22.76
N ARG A 92 27.82 -17.13 -22.00
CA ARG A 92 27.89 -17.17 -20.52
C ARG A 92 27.54 -15.83 -19.84
N GLY A 93 26.52 -15.15 -20.35
CA GLY A 93 26.06 -13.86 -19.81
C GLY A 93 26.78 -12.63 -20.37
N GLU A 94 27.91 -12.80 -21.04
CA GLU A 94 28.68 -11.68 -21.60
C GLU A 94 28.46 -11.52 -23.10
N TRP A 95 28.48 -10.27 -23.59
CA TRP A 95 28.51 -9.96 -25.01
C TRP A 95 29.93 -10.08 -25.56
N ARG A 96 30.10 -10.84 -26.64
CA ARG A 96 31.38 -11.04 -27.32
C ARG A 96 31.23 -10.82 -28.82
N ARG A 97 32.16 -10.08 -29.42
CA ARG A 97 32.20 -9.91 -30.87
C ARG A 97 32.58 -11.24 -31.52
N ARG A 98 31.86 -11.66 -32.56
CA ARG A 98 32.29 -12.79 -33.39
C ARG A 98 33.57 -12.38 -34.10
N ARG A 99 34.60 -13.22 -34.01
CA ARG A 99 35.76 -13.09 -34.88
C ARG A 99 35.27 -13.43 -36.28
N ALA A 100 35.64 -12.64 -37.29
CA ALA A 100 35.52 -13.10 -38.65
C ALA A 100 36.31 -14.41 -38.71
N SER A 101 35.64 -15.52 -38.97
CA SER A 101 36.31 -16.74 -39.37
C SER A 101 37.15 -16.35 -40.58
N GLY A 102 38.48 -16.42 -40.43
CA GLY A 102 39.38 -16.32 -41.58
C GLY A 102 38.91 -17.29 -42.64
N ALA A 103 38.88 -16.81 -43.88
CA ALA A 103 38.51 -17.56 -45.08
C ALA A 103 39.27 -18.89 -45.17
#